data_AF-A0A3C1KJ40-F1
#
_entry.id   AF-A0A3C1KJ40-F1
#
_cell.length_a   1.000
_cell.length_b   1.000
_cell.length_c   1.000
_cell.angle_alpha   90.00
_cell.angle_beta   90.00
_cell.angle_gamma   90.00
#
_symmetry.space_group_name_H-M   'P 1'
#
loop_
_entity.id
_entity.type
_entity.pdbx_description
1 polymer ?
#
loop_
_entity_poly.entity_id
_entity_poly.type
_entity_poly.pdbx_seq_one_letter_code
_entity_poly.pdbx_strand_id
1 'polypeptide(L)' 'MTYKAAKVVIITEKVILEQVAEVIEAHGATGYTVFAAGGKGSRGVRPTGRAAVVDGFSNVQIEVITATHITAEE' A
#
# COMPACT_ATOMS: atom_id res chain seq x y z
N MET A 1 -17.95 16.08 -15.18
CA MET A 1 -17.68 14.85 -15.94
C MET A 1 -17.04 13.85 -15.00
N THR A 2 -17.49 12.60 -14.98
CA THR A 2 -16.91 11.53 -14.15
C THR A 2 -16.17 10.55 -15.04
N TYR A 3 -15.03 10.05 -14.56
CA TYR A 3 -14.23 9.05 -15.26
C TYR A 3 -14.21 7.78 -14.41
N LYS A 4 -14.26 6.62 -15.08
CA LYS A 4 -13.98 5.36 -14.39
C LYS A 4 -12.49 5.31 -14.08
N ALA A 5 -12.17 4.82 -12.90
CA ALA A 5 -10.82 4.62 -12.41
C ALA A 5 -10.81 3.40 -11.49
N ALA A 6 -9.65 2.76 -11.34
CA ALA A 6 -9.45 1.70 -10.37
C ALA A 6 -8.73 2.27 -9.14
N LYS A 7 -9.04 1.74 -7.95
CA LYS A 7 -8.33 2.07 -6.71
C LYS A 7 -7.51 0.86 -6.29
N VAL A 8 -6.18 1.04 -6.26
CA VAL A 8 -5.25 0.05 -5.71
C VAL A 8 -5.03 0.37 -4.24
N VAL A 9 -5.19 -0.64 -3.39
CA VAL A 9 -4.93 -0.53 -1.96
C VAL A 9 -3.81 -1.50 -1.59
N ILE A 10 -2.68 -0.95 -1.15
CA ILE A 10 -1.50 -1.73 -0.76
C ILE A 10 -1.35 -1.59 0.75
N ILE A 11 -1.44 -2.71 1.47
CA ILE A 11 -1.18 -2.75 2.92
C ILE A 11 0.11 -3.50 3.16
N THR A 12 1.11 -2.79 3.66
CA THR A 12 2.45 -3.33 3.85
C THR A 12 3.11 -2.76 5.10
N GLU A 13 4.32 -3.19 5.39
CA GLU A 13 5.13 -2.71 6.49
C GLU A 13 5.67 -1.30 6.18
N LYS A 14 5.62 -0.39 7.16
CA LYS A 14 6.09 1.00 7.01
C LYS A 14 7.54 1.10 6.51
N VAL A 15 8.38 0.12 6.85
CA VAL A 15 9.81 0.09 6.49
C VAL A 15 10.07 -0.01 4.98
N ILE A 16 9.12 -0.52 4.18
CA ILE A 16 9.26 -0.62 2.72
C ILE A 16 8.41 0.42 1.97
N LEU A 17 7.87 1.43 2.68
CA LEU A 17 7.02 2.47 2.09
C LEU A 17 7.72 3.15 0.90
N GLU A 18 8.97 3.55 1.06
CA GLU A 18 9.73 4.27 0.02
C GLU A 18 9.87 3.43 -1.25
N GLN A 19 10.22 2.15 -1.10
CA GLN A 19 10.37 1.22 -2.22
C GLN A 19 9.04 1.01 -2.95
N VAL A 20 7.92 0.98 -2.21
CA VAL A 20 6.58 0.88 -2.82
C VAL A 20 6.22 2.18 -3.54
N ALA A 21 6.56 3.35 -2.98
CA ALA A 21 6.36 4.64 -3.64
C ALA A 21 7.14 4.74 -4.95
N GLU A 22 8.41 4.32 -4.96
CA GLU A 22 9.23 4.26 -6.18
C GLU A 22 8.58 3.40 -7.27
N VAL A 23 8.05 2.23 -6.92
CA VAL A 23 7.34 1.36 -7.88
C VAL A 23 6.07 2.04 -8.41
N ILE A 24 5.28 2.66 -7.54
CA ILE A 24 4.05 3.39 -7.92
C ILE A 24 4.37 4.51 -8.92
N GLU A 25 5.40 5.31 -8.63
CA GLU A 25 5.82 6.43 -9.49
C GLU A 25 6.43 5.94 -10.81
N ALA A 26 7.23 4.86 -10.78
CA ALA A 26 7.81 4.26 -11.98
C ALA A 26 6.76 3.73 -12.97
N HIS A 27 5.56 3.36 -12.48
CA HIS A 27 4.44 2.93 -13.32
C HIS A 27 3.51 4.09 -13.73
N GLY A 28 3.96 5.33 -13.56
CA GLY A 28 3.28 6.52 -14.07
C GLY A 28 2.11 7.01 -13.22
N ALA A 29 1.99 6.55 -11.98
CA ALA A 29 1.05 7.15 -11.05
C ALA A 29 1.47 8.59 -10.71
N THR A 30 0.50 9.49 -10.63
CA THR A 30 0.73 10.92 -10.36
C THR A 30 0.59 11.29 -8.89
N GLY A 31 0.22 10.32 -8.04
CA GLY A 31 0.11 10.52 -6.61
C GLY A 31 -0.47 9.31 -5.88
N TYR A 32 -0.28 9.28 -4.57
CA TYR A 32 -0.79 8.27 -3.67
C TYR A 32 -1.10 8.90 -2.30
N THR A 33 -1.93 8.24 -1.50
CA THR A 33 -2.22 8.66 -0.12
C THR A 33 -1.81 7.57 0.85
N VAL A 34 -1.18 7.94 1.97
CA VAL A 34 -0.67 6.99 2.97
C VAL A 34 -1.39 7.20 4.30
N PHE A 35 -1.81 6.09 4.93
CA PHE A 35 -2.42 6.05 6.25
C PHE A 35 -1.62 5.14 7.17
N ALA A 36 -1.48 5.51 8.44
CA ALA A 36 -0.98 4.60 9.46
C ALA A 36 -1.98 3.45 9.69
N ALA A 37 -1.49 2.22 9.77
CA ALA A 37 -2.34 1.04 9.90
C ALA A 37 -1.80 0.04 10.94
N GLY A 38 -2.74 -0.69 11.55
CA GLY A 38 -2.47 -1.89 12.36
C GLY A 38 -3.18 -3.09 11.73
N GLY A 39 -2.68 -4.31 11.99
CA GLY A 39 -3.34 -5.50 11.47
C GLY A 39 -2.67 -6.81 11.87
N LYS A 40 -3.33 -7.92 11.53
CA LYS A 40 -2.82 -9.29 11.68
C LYS A 40 -2.98 -10.02 10.35
N GLY A 41 -1.92 -10.66 9.87
CA GLY A 41 -1.95 -11.53 8.70
C GLY A 41 -1.97 -13.01 9.08
N SER A 42 -2.54 -13.87 8.22
CA SER A 42 -2.53 -15.34 8.36
C SER A 42 -1.36 -16.02 7.66
N ARG A 43 -0.56 -15.28 6.87
CA ARG A 43 0.56 -15.82 6.07
C ARG A 43 1.75 -16.30 6.90
N GLY A 44 1.85 -15.92 8.17
CA GLY A 44 2.94 -16.36 9.06
C GLY A 44 4.35 -15.83 8.72
N VAL A 45 4.48 -14.91 7.76
CA VAL A 45 5.78 -14.41 7.26
C VAL A 45 6.48 -13.41 8.18
N ARG A 46 5.75 -12.79 9.12
CA ARG A 46 6.31 -11.84 10.11
C ARG A 46 6.35 -12.49 11.50
N PRO A 47 7.50 -12.51 12.19
CA PRO A 47 7.66 -13.18 13.50
C PRO A 47 7.05 -12.39 14.70
N THR A 48 6.31 -11.30 14.46
CA THR A 48 5.70 -10.50 15.52
C THR A 48 4.31 -11.01 15.88
N GLY A 49 4.17 -11.65 17.05
CA GLY A 49 2.98 -12.40 17.48
C GLY A 49 1.69 -11.60 17.78
N ARG A 50 1.68 -10.27 17.66
CA ARG A 50 0.49 -9.42 17.82
C ARG A 50 0.52 -8.26 16.85
N ALA A 51 -0.65 -7.71 16.55
CA ALA A 51 -0.85 -6.47 15.80
C ALA A 51 -0.12 -5.32 16.52
N ALA A 52 1.19 -5.19 16.28
CA ALA A 52 2.04 -4.27 16.97
C ALA A 52 1.86 -2.88 16.35
N VAL A 53 1.21 -1.98 17.08
CA VAL A 53 1.15 -0.54 16.78
C VAL A 53 2.41 0.15 17.33
N VAL A 54 3.57 -0.53 17.28
CA VAL A 54 4.85 0.08 17.66
C VAL A 54 5.43 0.71 16.40
N ASP A 55 5.63 2.02 16.42
CA ASP A 55 5.70 2.93 15.27
C ASP A 55 6.77 2.62 14.18
N GLY A 56 7.77 1.80 14.51
CA GLY A 56 8.79 1.31 13.56
C GLY A 56 8.44 -0.02 12.86
N PHE A 57 7.50 -0.79 13.40
CA PHE A 57 7.05 -2.08 12.87
C PHE A 57 5.57 -2.08 12.43
N SER A 58 4.92 -0.93 12.49
CA SER A 58 3.53 -0.75 12.09
C SER A 58 3.34 -0.91 10.58
N ASN A 59 2.10 -1.15 10.18
CA ASN A 59 1.73 -1.20 8.78
C ASN A 59 1.41 0.20 8.28
N VAL A 60 1.43 0.36 6.96
CA VAL A 60 0.85 1.49 6.24
C VAL A 60 -0.14 0.98 5.21
N GLN A 61 -1.20 1.73 5.00
CA GLN A 61 -2.10 1.57 3.86
C GLN A 61 -1.80 2.67 2.86
N ILE A 62 -1.49 2.27 1.63
CA ILE A 62 -1.21 3.16 0.51
C ILE A 62 -2.37 3.02 -0.47
N GLU A 63 -2.99 4.14 -0.85
CA GLU A 63 -4.07 4.18 -1.83
C GLU A 63 -3.62 4.94 -3.08
N VAL A 64 -3.79 4.32 -4.25
CA VAL A 64 -3.45 4.87 -5.56
C VAL A 64 -4.68 4.81 -6.46
N ILE A 65 -4.93 5.87 -7.22
CA ILE A 65 -5.98 5.89 -8.25
C ILE A 65 -5.33 5.72 -9.62
N THR A 66 -5.72 4.67 -10.35
CA THR A 66 -5.22 4.37 -11.69
C THR A 66 -6.32 4.54 -12.73
N ALA A 67 -5.94 4.88 -13.97
CA ALA A 67 -6.90 5.10 -15.05
C ALA A 67 -7.64 3.81 -15.46
N THR A 68 -7.00 2.64 -15.31
CA THR A 68 -7.55 1.34 -15.72
C THR A 68 -7.21 0.24 -14.73
N HIS A 69 -7.96 -0.86 -14.78
CA HIS A 69 -7.64 -2.09 -14.05
C HIS A 69 -6.36 -2.77 -14.53
N ILE A 70 -6.00 -2.62 -15.80
CA ILE A 70 -4.78 -3.23 -16.36
C ILE A 70 -3.55 -2.67 -15.63
N THR A 71 -3.46 -1.34 -15.54
CA THR A 71 -2.39 -0.64 -14.80
C THR A 71 -2.39 -0.96 -13.30
N ALA A 72 -3.46 -1.53 -12.75
CA ALA A 72 -3.52 -1.92 -11.35
C ALA A 72 -3.03 -3.36 -11.11
N GLU A 73 -3.01 -4.20 -12.14
CA GLU A 73 -2.74 -5.65 -12.04
C GLU A 73 -1.38 -6.04 -12.62
N GLU A 74 -0.85 -5.27 -13.57
CA GLU A 74 0.46 -5.45 -14.25
C GLU A 74 1.50 -4.45 -13.75
#